data_AF-A0A1F8S2Z0-F1
#
_entry.id   AF-A0A1F8S2Z0-F1
#
_cell.length_a   1.000
_cell.length_b   1.000
_cell.length_c   1.000
_cell.angle_alpha   90.00
_cell.angle_beta   90.00
_cell.angle_gamma   90.00
#
_symmetry.space_group_name_H-M   'P 1'
#
loop_
_entity.id
_entity.type
_entity.pdbx_description
1 polymer ?
#
loop_
_entity_poly.entity_id
_entity_poly.type
_entity_poly.pdbx_seq_one_letter_code
_entity_poly.pdbx_strand_id
1 'polypeptide(L)'
;MPLTSRLARLLVAACLVVTTWLAAAPAPANALEPPRPLPGYRPTFVTETDVRPWNDCLWASGAMLLDKWTNGAITRTHQQLRRLSGDLRGGSDLADLRRAYARLGIDLTFSPDGGERITWGGLLRRLSQGAGAVLLGDYSDLPRYYGRWEYSFWKLTKDEKASKDNHAVYIERYDRRRGRVWLMDPLARGDWQGEWVSIGALRRYAWNSGGALHVAVTPTAKAAPFAGVTTATAPKVSMNATTLDATWSLKAPRRWTFPGTDTRVTFQPADDPLRLAAGSMPVTVATKVDPAAPPPPARATAVVAGRTLRASAAVPTEPGAYRTTITLRDRRFGRQVVGVDDVPVFIPGPRRASLRLHVRDAAIEAGEAVSVEVSVGNTGTLSWAGYDGPEGAPVAAVPLRNTRVLAYWIPLAVPGDGADGTAPRAPVGVELRSVPLSPGKLATVRASLTAPEALGVWALVVDVVDDVDGSFAALGSAPAVQVFEVVTPRGIAPVE
;
A
#
# COMPACT_ATOMS: atom_id res chain seq x y z
N MET A 1 58.59 -9.35 -14.35
CA MET A 1 57.18 -9.04 -14.71
C MET A 1 56.27 -10.04 -14.01
N PRO A 2 55.35 -9.59 -13.14
CA PRO A 2 53.94 -9.59 -13.53
C PRO A 2 53.20 -8.36 -12.97
N LEU A 3 53.04 -7.32 -13.80
CA LEU A 3 52.28 -6.10 -13.49
C LEU A 3 50.82 -6.15 -14.02
N THR A 4 50.45 -7.21 -14.74
CA THR A 4 49.18 -7.28 -15.48
C THR A 4 47.98 -7.73 -14.65
N SER A 5 48.16 -8.41 -13.51
CA SER A 5 47.02 -8.95 -12.74
C SER A 5 46.37 -7.95 -11.77
N ARG A 6 47.11 -6.92 -11.33
CA ARG A 6 46.56 -5.89 -10.41
C ARG A 6 45.72 -4.85 -11.14
N LEU A 7 46.13 -4.46 -12.36
CA LEU A 7 45.36 -3.53 -13.19
C LEU A 7 44.03 -4.11 -13.66
N ALA A 8 44.00 -5.41 -14.00
CA ALA A 8 42.75 -6.09 -14.38
C ALA A 8 41.74 -6.14 -13.21
N ARG A 9 42.20 -6.37 -11.98
CA ARG A 9 41.32 -6.39 -10.79
C ARG A 9 40.80 -4.99 -10.44
N LEU A 10 41.61 -3.95 -10.60
CA LEU A 10 41.18 -2.56 -10.38
C LEU A 10 40.18 -2.08 -11.44
N LEU A 11 40.35 -2.48 -12.71
CA LEU A 11 39.39 -2.16 -13.77
C LEU A 11 38.05 -2.90 -13.60
N VAL A 12 38.07 -4.17 -13.18
CA VAL A 12 36.84 -4.91 -12.89
C VAL A 12 36.11 -4.31 -11.68
N ALA A 13 36.83 -3.90 -10.63
CA ALA A 13 36.24 -3.21 -9.47
C ALA A 13 35.68 -1.83 -9.84
N ALA A 14 36.39 -1.04 -10.66
CA ALA A 14 35.92 0.27 -11.12
C ALA A 14 34.67 0.16 -12.01
N CYS A 15 34.61 -0.82 -12.91
CA CYS A 15 33.42 -1.07 -13.73
C CYS A 15 32.21 -1.56 -12.90
N LEU A 16 32.44 -2.30 -11.80
CA LEU A 16 31.39 -2.69 -10.85
C LEU A 16 30.87 -1.49 -10.04
N VAL A 17 31.73 -0.56 -9.63
CA VAL A 17 31.31 0.67 -8.91
C VAL A 17 30.52 1.60 -9.83
N VAL A 18 30.93 1.79 -11.09
CA VAL A 18 30.22 2.65 -12.06
C VAL A 18 28.86 2.06 -12.47
N THR A 19 28.73 0.74 -12.58
CA THR A 19 27.43 0.11 -12.86
C THR A 19 26.45 0.17 -11.67
N THR A 20 26.95 0.21 -10.42
CA THR A 20 26.10 0.45 -9.24
C THR A 20 25.67 1.91 -9.05
N TRP A 21 26.46 2.89 -9.49
CA TRP A 21 26.10 4.31 -9.41
C TRP A 21 25.16 4.79 -10.53
N LEU A 22 25.10 4.07 -11.66
CA LEU A 22 24.10 4.29 -12.71
C LEU A 22 22.75 3.61 -12.40
N ALA A 23 22.63 2.90 -11.28
CA ALA A 23 21.36 2.36 -10.82
C ALA A 23 20.50 3.47 -10.20
N ALA A 24 19.55 3.95 -11.01
CA ALA A 24 18.34 4.65 -10.60
C ALA A 24 18.51 6.06 -9.99
N ALA A 25 18.95 7.01 -10.82
CA ALA A 25 18.32 8.34 -10.70
C ALA A 25 16.79 8.11 -10.83
N PRO A 26 15.96 8.58 -9.87
CA PRO A 26 14.52 8.42 -9.98
C PRO A 26 14.10 9.08 -11.29
N ALA A 27 13.64 8.27 -12.25
CA ALA A 27 13.08 8.80 -13.48
C ALA A 27 12.07 9.89 -13.10
N PRO A 28 12.13 11.08 -13.71
CA PRO A 28 11.21 12.15 -13.38
C PRO A 28 9.78 11.61 -13.44
N ALA A 29 8.97 11.91 -12.43
CA ALA A 29 7.58 11.46 -12.32
C ALA A 29 6.73 11.79 -13.57
N ASN A 30 7.25 12.67 -14.43
CA ASN A 30 6.68 13.11 -15.70
C ASN A 30 6.89 12.15 -16.89
N ALA A 31 7.53 10.99 -16.71
CA ALA A 31 7.59 9.95 -17.74
C ALA A 31 6.68 8.75 -17.43
N LEU A 32 5.67 8.93 -16.58
CA LEU A 32 4.60 7.96 -16.48
C LEU A 32 3.86 7.96 -17.82
N GLU A 33 3.77 6.79 -18.47
CA GLU A 33 2.93 6.62 -19.66
C GLU A 33 1.57 7.30 -19.41
N PRO A 34 1.02 8.04 -20.39
CA PRO A 34 -0.26 8.71 -20.21
C PRO A 34 -1.29 7.70 -19.67
N PRO A 35 -2.18 8.12 -18.75
CA PRO A 35 -3.14 7.22 -18.14
C PRO A 35 -3.90 6.46 -19.22
N ARG A 36 -4.18 5.17 -18.98
CA ARG A 36 -4.97 4.33 -19.88
C ARG A 36 -5.97 3.53 -19.05
N PRO A 37 -7.14 3.17 -19.61
CA PRO A 37 -8.08 2.32 -18.91
C PRO A 37 -7.47 0.97 -18.50
N LEU A 38 -7.92 0.43 -17.39
CA LEU A 38 -7.66 -0.94 -16.97
C LEU A 38 -8.71 -1.88 -17.56
N PRO A 39 -8.34 -3.12 -17.93
CA PRO A 39 -9.30 -4.14 -18.32
C PRO A 39 -10.36 -4.33 -17.23
N GLY A 40 -11.63 -4.15 -17.60
CA GLY A 40 -12.77 -4.35 -16.70
C GLY A 40 -13.13 -3.16 -15.79
N TYR A 41 -12.34 -2.08 -15.75
CA TYR A 41 -12.72 -0.86 -15.01
C TYR A 41 -14.02 -0.30 -15.56
N ARG A 42 -14.98 0.03 -14.69
CA ARG A 42 -16.26 0.62 -15.06
C ARG A 42 -16.32 2.04 -14.50
N PRO A 43 -16.61 3.06 -15.34
CA PRO A 43 -16.78 4.40 -14.82
C PRO A 43 -18.08 4.49 -14.04
N THR A 44 -18.09 5.41 -13.08
CA THR A 44 -19.27 5.83 -12.34
C THR A 44 -20.25 6.51 -13.30
N PHE A 45 -21.53 6.15 -13.23
CA PHE A 45 -22.55 6.83 -14.01
C PHE A 45 -22.69 8.29 -13.56
N VAL A 46 -22.78 9.20 -14.51
CA VAL A 46 -23.01 10.63 -14.28
C VAL A 46 -24.23 11.03 -15.08
N THR A 47 -25.25 11.53 -14.38
CA THR A 47 -26.45 12.11 -14.99
C THR A 47 -26.28 13.62 -15.13
N GLU A 48 -26.88 14.21 -16.18
CA GLU A 48 -27.01 15.66 -16.30
C GLU A 48 -28.28 16.17 -15.59
N THR A 49 -29.16 15.27 -15.15
CA THR A 49 -30.51 15.63 -14.70
C THR A 49 -30.60 16.05 -13.24
N ASP A 50 -29.51 15.91 -12.48
CA ASP A 50 -29.43 16.28 -11.06
C ASP A 50 -29.59 17.79 -10.82
N VAL A 51 -29.22 18.62 -11.80
CA VAL A 51 -29.26 20.09 -11.70
C VAL A 51 -29.82 20.68 -12.99
N ARG A 52 -30.83 21.56 -12.88
CA ARG A 52 -31.36 22.31 -14.04
C ARG A 52 -30.51 23.55 -14.36
N PRO A 53 -30.44 23.98 -15.64
CA PRO A 53 -31.05 23.36 -16.84
C PRO A 53 -30.29 22.11 -17.32
N TRP A 54 -31.02 21.16 -17.92
CA TRP A 54 -30.45 19.92 -18.49
C TRP A 54 -29.81 20.20 -19.86
N ASN A 55 -28.58 20.73 -19.86
CA ASN A 55 -27.85 21.07 -21.07
C ASN A 55 -26.35 20.67 -21.00
N ASP A 56 -26.09 19.55 -20.32
CA ASP A 56 -24.74 19.11 -19.93
C ASP A 56 -24.43 17.67 -20.37
N CYS A 57 -25.19 17.08 -21.31
CA CYS A 57 -25.04 15.70 -21.77
C CYS A 57 -23.61 15.37 -22.20
N LEU A 58 -22.95 16.30 -22.91
CA LEU A 58 -21.56 16.17 -23.30
C LEU A 58 -20.63 16.12 -22.10
N TRP A 59 -20.84 17.00 -21.11
CA TRP A 59 -19.99 17.11 -19.94
C TRP A 59 -20.19 15.93 -18.98
N ALA A 60 -21.41 15.42 -18.84
CA ALA A 60 -21.72 14.21 -18.08
C ALA A 60 -21.09 12.98 -18.74
N SER A 61 -21.25 12.83 -20.06
CA SER A 61 -20.56 11.77 -20.82
C SER A 61 -19.04 11.91 -20.79
N GLY A 62 -18.53 13.15 -20.82
CA GLY A 62 -17.12 13.48 -20.63
C GLY A 62 -16.61 13.09 -19.25
N ALA A 63 -17.37 13.32 -18.18
CA ALA A 63 -16.98 12.89 -16.83
C ALA A 63 -16.83 11.36 -16.76
N MET A 64 -17.76 10.60 -17.36
CA MET A 64 -17.65 9.14 -17.47
C MET A 64 -16.43 8.70 -18.28
N LEU A 65 -16.11 9.41 -19.37
CA LEU A 65 -14.92 9.15 -20.18
C LEU A 65 -13.62 9.43 -19.41
N LEU A 66 -13.56 10.52 -18.64
CA LEU A 66 -12.41 10.90 -17.81
C LEU A 66 -12.18 9.86 -16.72
N ASP A 67 -13.26 9.44 -16.07
CA ASP A 67 -13.22 8.40 -15.05
C ASP A 67 -12.69 7.09 -15.64
N LYS A 68 -13.21 6.64 -16.80
CA LYS A 68 -12.70 5.46 -17.51
C LYS A 68 -11.22 5.59 -17.89
N TRP A 69 -10.82 6.74 -18.42
CA TRP A 69 -9.45 6.99 -18.88
C TRP A 69 -8.47 6.91 -17.71
N THR A 70 -8.83 7.52 -16.59
CA THR A 70 -7.95 7.68 -15.41
C THR A 70 -8.17 6.60 -14.35
N ASN A 71 -9.13 5.70 -14.56
CA ASN A 71 -9.52 4.66 -13.60
C ASN A 71 -9.90 5.26 -12.24
N GLY A 72 -10.63 6.38 -12.25
CA GLY A 72 -11.07 7.11 -11.06
C GLY A 72 -10.02 8.00 -10.42
N ALA A 73 -8.76 7.99 -10.90
CA ALA A 73 -7.70 8.82 -10.33
C ALA A 73 -7.97 10.32 -10.48
N ILE A 74 -8.69 10.73 -11.53
CA ILE A 74 -9.19 12.10 -11.69
C ILE A 74 -10.71 12.06 -11.76
N THR A 75 -11.35 12.51 -10.69
CA THR A 75 -12.81 12.69 -10.65
C THR A 75 -13.15 14.17 -10.79
N ARG A 76 -14.04 14.50 -11.73
CA ARG A 76 -14.59 15.84 -11.94
C ARG A 76 -16.08 15.73 -12.21
N THR A 77 -16.87 16.64 -11.66
CA THR A 77 -18.28 16.75 -12.04
C THR A 77 -18.41 17.31 -13.46
N HIS A 78 -19.55 17.09 -14.10
CA HIS A 78 -19.82 17.65 -15.43
C HIS A 78 -19.71 19.20 -15.42
N GLN A 79 -20.20 19.90 -14.38
CA GLN A 79 -20.05 21.36 -14.30
C GLN A 79 -18.59 21.80 -14.11
N GLN A 80 -17.77 21.01 -13.41
CA GLN A 80 -16.33 21.30 -13.28
C GLN A 80 -15.63 21.18 -14.63
N LEU A 81 -15.93 20.16 -15.43
CA LEU A 81 -15.39 20.01 -16.78
C LEU A 81 -15.84 21.15 -17.70
N ARG A 82 -17.10 21.55 -17.63
CA ARG A 82 -17.62 22.71 -18.38
C ARG A 82 -16.88 24.00 -18.03
N ARG A 83 -16.66 24.29 -16.74
CA ARG A 83 -15.84 25.45 -16.34
C ARG A 83 -14.41 25.36 -16.85
N LEU A 84 -13.83 24.16 -16.90
CA LEU A 84 -12.49 23.94 -17.45
C LEU A 84 -12.42 24.14 -18.96
N SER A 85 -13.51 24.06 -19.73
CA SER A 85 -13.47 24.38 -21.15
C SER A 85 -13.56 25.88 -21.45
N GLY A 86 -14.09 26.65 -20.48
CA GLY A 86 -14.43 28.06 -20.65
C GLY A 86 -15.81 28.30 -21.26
N ASP A 87 -16.61 27.25 -21.48
CA ASP A 87 -18.00 27.40 -21.96
C ASP A 87 -18.93 27.85 -20.83
N LEU A 88 -19.46 29.07 -20.96
CA LEU A 88 -20.41 29.68 -20.02
C LEU A 88 -21.84 29.79 -20.59
N ARG A 89 -22.07 29.42 -21.85
CA ARG A 89 -23.31 29.74 -22.59
C ARG A 89 -24.04 28.52 -23.15
N GLY A 90 -23.41 27.35 -23.18
CA GLY A 90 -24.00 26.10 -23.64
C GLY A 90 -23.83 25.86 -25.14
N GLY A 91 -24.21 24.67 -25.60
CA GLY A 91 -23.97 24.24 -26.99
C GLY A 91 -22.55 23.73 -27.22
N SER A 92 -22.05 22.90 -26.30
CA SER A 92 -20.67 22.45 -26.29
C SER A 92 -20.37 21.37 -27.34
N ASP A 93 -19.11 21.29 -27.80
CA ASP A 93 -18.63 20.30 -28.75
C ASP A 93 -17.39 19.51 -28.26
N LEU A 94 -16.91 18.55 -29.06
CA LEU A 94 -15.74 17.74 -28.71
C LEU A 94 -14.43 18.55 -28.62
N ALA A 95 -14.33 19.71 -29.29
CA ALA A 95 -13.20 20.61 -29.17
C ALA A 95 -13.20 21.29 -27.78
N ASP A 96 -14.36 21.64 -27.26
CA ASP A 96 -14.53 22.15 -25.90
C ASP A 96 -14.12 21.09 -24.87
N LEU A 97 -14.56 19.84 -25.07
CA LEU A 97 -14.17 18.72 -24.22
C LEU A 97 -12.65 18.52 -24.22
N ARG A 98 -12.00 18.62 -25.38
CA ARG A 98 -10.53 18.57 -25.51
C ARG A 98 -9.87 19.70 -24.74
N ARG A 99 -10.37 20.94 -24.80
CA ARG A 99 -9.81 22.07 -24.04
C ARG A 99 -9.87 21.82 -22.53
N ALA A 100 -10.98 21.28 -22.03
CA ALA A 100 -11.10 20.90 -20.61
C ALA A 100 -10.07 19.83 -20.21
N TYR A 101 -9.91 18.78 -21.03
CA TYR A 101 -8.96 17.69 -20.78
C TYR A 101 -7.50 18.15 -20.82
N ALA A 102 -7.16 19.05 -21.75
CA ALA A 102 -5.81 19.62 -21.84
C ALA A 102 -5.42 20.36 -20.55
N ARG A 103 -6.35 21.05 -19.88
CA ARG A 103 -6.10 21.68 -18.56
C ARG A 103 -5.89 20.67 -17.43
N LEU A 104 -6.24 19.41 -17.64
CA LEU A 104 -5.96 18.28 -16.74
C LEU A 104 -4.69 17.52 -17.15
N GLY A 105 -3.94 17.99 -18.15
CA GLY A 105 -2.76 17.31 -18.67
C GLY A 105 -3.07 16.07 -19.53
N ILE A 106 -4.31 15.94 -20.03
CA ILE A 106 -4.73 14.83 -20.90
C ILE A 106 -4.90 15.34 -22.32
N ASP A 107 -4.17 14.75 -23.25
CA ASP A 107 -4.31 15.01 -24.69
C ASP A 107 -5.47 14.17 -25.26
N LEU A 108 -6.68 14.76 -25.27
CA LEU A 108 -7.87 14.14 -25.83
C LEU A 108 -7.92 14.32 -27.35
N THR A 109 -7.84 13.21 -28.09
CA THR A 109 -8.13 13.20 -29.52
C THR A 109 -9.59 12.84 -29.79
N PHE A 110 -10.14 13.40 -30.86
CA PHE A 110 -11.50 13.12 -31.29
C PHE A 110 -11.61 13.11 -32.82
N SER A 111 -12.68 12.51 -33.33
CA SER A 111 -13.00 12.40 -34.74
C SER A 111 -14.25 13.25 -35.07
N PRO A 112 -14.37 13.82 -36.28
CA PRO A 112 -13.40 13.76 -37.38
C PRO A 112 -12.27 14.81 -37.32
N ASP A 113 -12.46 15.92 -36.62
CA ASP A 113 -11.63 17.13 -36.79
C ASP A 113 -10.53 17.31 -35.72
N GLY A 114 -10.44 16.38 -34.77
CA GLY A 114 -9.64 16.53 -33.55
C GLY A 114 -8.44 15.58 -33.43
N GLY A 115 -8.03 14.93 -34.52
CA GLY A 115 -6.94 13.96 -34.53
C GLY A 115 -7.23 12.75 -35.42
N GLU A 116 -7.29 11.57 -34.82
CA GLU A 116 -7.51 10.33 -35.57
C GLU A 116 -8.95 10.24 -36.09
N ARG A 117 -9.08 9.92 -37.38
CA ARG A 117 -10.35 9.61 -38.01
C ARG A 117 -10.88 8.25 -37.54
N ILE A 118 -11.99 8.23 -36.80
CA ILE A 118 -12.55 7.01 -36.22
C ILE A 118 -13.78 6.56 -37.02
N THR A 119 -13.65 5.42 -37.69
CA THR A 119 -14.79 4.74 -38.34
C THR A 119 -15.55 3.88 -37.34
N TRP A 120 -16.74 3.41 -37.73
CA TRP A 120 -17.52 2.48 -36.91
C TRP A 120 -16.75 1.20 -36.52
N GLY A 121 -16.05 0.59 -37.48
CA GLY A 121 -15.20 -0.57 -37.21
C GLY A 121 -14.04 -0.24 -36.26
N GLY A 122 -13.47 0.96 -36.39
CA GLY A 122 -12.45 1.48 -35.47
C GLY A 122 -12.95 1.62 -34.03
N LEU A 123 -14.14 2.20 -33.85
CA LEU A 123 -14.77 2.34 -32.54
C LEU A 123 -15.01 0.97 -31.87
N LEU A 124 -15.66 0.04 -32.55
CA LEU A 124 -15.94 -1.29 -32.01
C LEU A 124 -14.66 -2.06 -31.64
N ARG A 125 -13.61 -1.95 -32.46
CA ARG A 125 -12.30 -2.54 -32.16
C ARG A 125 -11.73 -1.99 -30.86
N ARG A 126 -11.74 -0.66 -30.66
CA ARG A 126 -11.23 -0.03 -29.43
C ARG A 126 -12.04 -0.42 -28.20
N LEU A 127 -13.37 -0.42 -28.30
CA LEU A 127 -14.26 -0.86 -27.22
C LEU A 127 -14.02 -2.34 -26.84
N SER A 128 -13.74 -3.21 -27.82
CA SER A 128 -13.37 -4.62 -27.55
C SER A 128 -12.03 -4.76 -26.82
N GLN A 129 -11.18 -3.74 -26.90
CA GLN A 129 -9.91 -3.64 -26.21
C GLN A 129 -10.02 -2.79 -24.92
N GLY A 130 -11.24 -2.59 -24.41
CA GLY A 130 -11.49 -1.94 -23.12
C GLY A 130 -11.43 -0.41 -23.12
N ALA A 131 -11.40 0.24 -24.29
CA ALA A 131 -11.60 1.69 -24.36
C ALA A 131 -13.04 2.08 -23.97
N GLY A 132 -13.25 3.35 -23.62
CA GLY A 132 -14.56 4.00 -23.53
C GLY A 132 -14.71 5.09 -24.59
N ALA A 133 -15.94 5.51 -24.88
CA ALA A 133 -16.20 6.55 -25.89
C ALA A 133 -17.34 7.48 -25.52
N VAL A 134 -17.24 8.76 -25.91
CA VAL A 134 -18.35 9.71 -25.98
C VAL A 134 -18.76 9.84 -27.44
N LEU A 135 -20.03 9.54 -27.74
CA LEU A 135 -20.57 9.52 -29.11
C LEU A 135 -21.68 10.57 -29.25
N LEU A 136 -21.56 11.41 -30.27
CA LEU A 136 -22.57 12.41 -30.63
C LEU A 136 -23.59 11.85 -31.61
N GLY A 137 -24.84 12.30 -31.49
CA GLY A 137 -25.93 11.84 -32.31
C GLY A 137 -27.26 12.53 -32.05
N ASP A 138 -28.28 12.13 -32.78
CA ASP A 138 -29.64 12.65 -32.65
C ASP A 138 -30.47 11.78 -31.69
N TYR A 139 -30.93 12.34 -30.57
CA TYR A 139 -31.63 11.56 -29.53
C TYR A 139 -32.87 10.85 -30.05
N SER A 140 -33.56 11.47 -31.00
CA SER A 140 -34.78 10.94 -31.61
C SER A 140 -34.57 9.63 -32.37
N ASP A 141 -33.32 9.32 -32.76
CA ASP A 141 -32.96 8.11 -33.50
C ASP A 141 -32.57 6.91 -32.60
N LEU A 142 -32.53 7.11 -31.27
CA LEU A 142 -32.45 6.02 -30.30
C LEU A 142 -33.75 5.18 -30.30
N PRO A 143 -33.71 3.93 -29.80
CA PRO A 143 -34.91 3.12 -29.64
C PRO A 143 -36.02 3.87 -28.90
N ARG A 144 -37.28 3.72 -29.32
CA ARG A 144 -38.43 4.48 -28.79
C ARG A 144 -38.52 4.49 -27.26
N TYR A 145 -38.07 3.42 -26.61
CA TYR A 145 -38.08 3.30 -25.15
C TYR A 145 -37.13 4.27 -24.43
N TYR A 146 -36.22 4.96 -25.13
CA TYR A 146 -35.35 6.01 -24.56
C TYR A 146 -36.12 7.31 -24.31
N GLY A 147 -37.25 7.52 -25.00
CA GLY A 147 -38.18 8.60 -24.67
C GLY A 147 -38.74 8.56 -23.24
N ARG A 148 -38.44 7.50 -22.46
CA ARG A 148 -38.75 7.44 -21.02
C ARG A 148 -37.95 8.46 -20.18
N TRP A 149 -36.76 8.87 -20.64
CA TRP A 149 -35.90 9.78 -19.90
C TRP A 149 -36.27 11.23 -20.17
N GLU A 150 -36.46 11.57 -21.45
CA GLU A 150 -36.99 12.85 -21.87
C GLU A 150 -37.84 12.72 -23.15
N TYR A 151 -39.15 12.58 -22.98
CA TYR A 151 -40.07 12.31 -24.09
C TYR A 151 -40.16 13.48 -25.07
N SER A 152 -40.10 14.72 -24.57
CA SER A 152 -40.20 15.92 -25.42
C SER A 152 -39.00 16.06 -26.35
N PHE A 153 -37.81 15.69 -25.87
CA PHE A 153 -36.57 15.67 -26.65
C PHE A 153 -36.55 14.53 -27.67
N TRP A 154 -37.11 13.37 -27.32
CA TRP A 154 -37.19 12.22 -28.24
C TRP A 154 -38.21 12.41 -29.38
N LYS A 155 -39.34 13.08 -29.13
CA LYS A 155 -40.47 13.19 -30.09
C LYS A 155 -40.39 14.39 -31.04
N LEU A 156 -39.26 15.10 -31.13
CA LEU A 156 -39.17 16.28 -31.98
C LEU A 156 -39.55 15.98 -33.44
N THR A 157 -40.44 16.80 -34.01
CA THR A 157 -40.86 16.67 -35.41
C THR A 157 -39.71 16.99 -36.35
N LYS A 158 -39.76 16.54 -37.61
CA LYS A 158 -38.68 16.79 -38.60
C LYS A 158 -38.28 18.26 -38.72
N ASP A 159 -39.22 19.19 -38.54
CA ASP A 159 -38.98 20.63 -38.61
C ASP A 159 -38.35 21.19 -37.32
N GLU A 160 -38.53 20.50 -36.19
CA GLU A 160 -37.91 20.84 -34.90
C GLU A 160 -36.53 20.21 -34.70
N LYS A 161 -36.21 19.15 -35.45
CA LYS A 161 -34.96 18.36 -35.31
C LYS A 161 -33.69 19.16 -35.62
N ALA A 162 -33.72 20.07 -36.59
CA ALA A 162 -32.50 20.66 -37.17
C ALA A 162 -31.58 21.44 -36.20
N SER A 163 -31.97 21.68 -34.94
CA SER A 163 -31.09 22.29 -33.93
C SER A 163 -31.37 21.87 -32.47
N LYS A 164 -32.29 20.93 -32.21
CA LYS A 164 -32.83 20.71 -30.86
C LYS A 164 -32.75 19.29 -30.32
N ASP A 165 -32.26 18.27 -31.04
CA ASP A 165 -32.13 16.89 -30.52
C ASP A 165 -30.69 16.36 -30.42
N ASN A 166 -29.70 17.26 -30.56
CA ASN A 166 -28.29 16.94 -30.41
C ASN A 166 -27.98 16.38 -29.02
N HIS A 167 -27.41 15.18 -28.96
CA HIS A 167 -27.10 14.50 -27.70
C HIS A 167 -25.72 13.88 -27.69
N ALA A 168 -25.20 13.67 -26.48
CA ALA A 168 -23.98 12.94 -26.22
C ALA A 168 -24.27 11.78 -25.26
N VAL A 169 -23.82 10.58 -25.63
CA VAL A 169 -23.90 9.38 -24.77
C VAL A 169 -22.51 8.83 -24.53
N TYR A 170 -22.34 8.16 -23.39
CA TYR A 170 -21.13 7.39 -23.11
C TYR A 170 -21.31 5.91 -23.46
N ILE A 171 -20.28 5.28 -24.03
CA ILE A 171 -20.26 3.87 -24.41
C ILE A 171 -19.10 3.19 -23.69
N GLU A 172 -19.41 2.18 -22.88
CA GLU A 172 -18.43 1.56 -21.98
C GLU A 172 -17.73 0.34 -22.60
N ARG A 173 -18.47 -0.55 -23.26
CA ARG A 173 -17.95 -1.83 -23.75
C ARG A 173 -18.77 -2.40 -24.90
N TYR A 174 -18.14 -3.33 -25.64
CA TYR A 174 -18.74 -4.03 -26.76
C TYR A 174 -18.84 -5.55 -26.51
N ASP A 175 -20.05 -6.09 -26.55
CA ASP A 175 -20.32 -7.53 -26.59
C ASP A 175 -20.37 -7.99 -28.05
N ARG A 176 -19.21 -8.42 -28.57
CA ARG A 176 -19.06 -8.91 -29.95
C ARG A 176 -19.94 -10.11 -30.26
N ARG A 177 -20.21 -10.98 -29.29
CA ARG A 177 -21.00 -12.20 -29.51
C ARG A 177 -22.47 -11.86 -29.78
N ARG A 178 -22.98 -10.81 -29.14
CA ARG A 178 -24.39 -10.40 -29.24
C ARG A 178 -24.62 -9.11 -30.04
N GLY A 179 -23.58 -8.55 -30.65
CA GLY A 179 -23.70 -7.37 -31.52
C GLY A 179 -24.26 -6.13 -30.83
N ARG A 180 -23.87 -5.90 -29.56
CA ARG A 180 -24.45 -4.86 -28.71
C ARG A 180 -23.39 -4.17 -27.85
N VAL A 181 -23.66 -2.93 -27.46
CA VAL A 181 -22.78 -2.11 -26.61
C VAL A 181 -23.48 -1.70 -25.33
N TRP A 182 -22.71 -1.50 -24.25
CA TRP A 182 -23.24 -0.94 -23.01
C TRP A 182 -23.23 0.58 -23.12
N LEU A 183 -24.43 1.18 -23.18
CA LEU A 183 -24.64 2.61 -23.32
C LEU A 183 -25.03 3.21 -21.97
N MET A 184 -24.46 4.36 -21.65
CA MET A 184 -24.75 5.19 -20.48
C MET A 184 -25.23 6.56 -20.98
N ASP A 185 -26.55 6.79 -20.88
CA ASP A 185 -27.25 7.99 -21.31
C ASP A 185 -27.32 8.97 -20.14
N PRO A 186 -26.69 10.15 -20.22
CA PRO A 186 -26.70 11.11 -19.12
C PRO A 186 -28.10 11.66 -18.79
N LEU A 187 -29.12 11.43 -19.61
CA LEU A 187 -30.52 11.78 -19.28
C LEU A 187 -31.19 10.81 -18.30
N ALA A 188 -30.60 9.63 -18.07
CA ALA A 188 -31.16 8.64 -17.17
C ALA A 188 -31.13 9.10 -15.70
N ARG A 189 -32.03 8.55 -14.87
CA ARG A 189 -32.28 8.96 -13.48
C ARG A 189 -32.25 7.78 -12.51
N GLY A 190 -32.11 8.10 -11.22
CA GLY A 190 -32.13 7.12 -10.13
C GLY A 190 -30.92 6.19 -10.16
N ASP A 191 -31.12 4.92 -9.82
CA ASP A 191 -30.04 3.92 -9.71
C ASP A 191 -29.56 3.37 -11.07
N TRP A 192 -29.92 4.01 -12.19
CA TRP A 192 -29.56 3.53 -13.51
C TRP A 192 -28.05 3.64 -13.77
N GLN A 193 -27.45 2.58 -14.34
CA GLN A 193 -25.99 2.49 -14.58
C GLN A 193 -25.61 2.19 -16.04
N GLY A 194 -26.59 2.19 -16.93
CA GLY A 194 -26.42 1.79 -18.33
C GLY A 194 -27.32 0.64 -18.75
N GLU A 195 -27.38 0.39 -20.05
CA GLU A 195 -28.07 -0.76 -20.63
C GLU A 195 -27.41 -1.25 -21.92
N TRP A 196 -27.74 -2.47 -22.33
CA TRP A 196 -27.25 -3.03 -23.60
C TRP A 196 -28.12 -2.55 -24.77
N VAL A 197 -27.50 -1.89 -25.75
CA VAL A 197 -28.14 -1.41 -26.98
C VAL A 197 -27.53 -2.11 -28.19
N SER A 198 -28.36 -2.48 -29.17
CA SER A 198 -27.86 -3.10 -30.40
C SER A 198 -27.00 -2.12 -31.20
N ILE A 199 -25.96 -2.63 -31.87
CA ILE A 199 -25.13 -1.83 -32.77
C ILE A 199 -25.98 -1.12 -33.84
N GLY A 200 -27.00 -1.80 -34.36
CA GLY A 200 -27.88 -1.22 -35.39
C GLY A 200 -28.67 -0.01 -34.90
N ALA A 201 -29.10 0.00 -33.63
CA ALA A 201 -29.75 1.16 -33.04
C ALA A 201 -28.77 2.31 -32.83
N LEU A 202 -27.59 2.02 -32.28
CA LEU A 202 -26.59 3.06 -32.04
C LEU A 202 -26.04 3.66 -33.35
N ARG A 203 -25.98 2.89 -34.44
CA ARG A 203 -25.60 3.38 -35.77
C ARG A 203 -26.56 4.43 -36.33
N ARG A 204 -27.86 4.33 -36.05
CA ARG A 204 -28.85 5.31 -36.50
C ARG A 204 -28.71 6.62 -35.73
N TYR A 205 -28.48 6.51 -34.43
CA TYR A 205 -28.17 7.65 -33.57
C TYR A 205 -26.92 8.42 -34.01
N ALA A 206 -25.84 7.71 -34.36
CA ALA A 206 -24.51 8.29 -34.50
C ALA A 206 -24.36 9.27 -35.69
N TRP A 207 -23.89 10.49 -35.40
CA TRP A 207 -23.44 11.39 -36.44
C TRP A 207 -22.17 10.88 -37.12
N ASN A 208 -22.10 11.06 -38.44
CA ASN A 208 -20.92 10.75 -39.22
C ASN A 208 -20.74 11.73 -40.40
N SER A 209 -19.48 12.02 -40.73
CA SER A 209 -19.09 12.84 -41.88
C SER A 209 -18.07 12.09 -42.73
N GLY A 210 -18.45 11.83 -43.99
CA GLY A 210 -17.66 11.02 -44.93
C GLY A 210 -17.37 9.60 -44.43
N GLY A 211 -18.10 9.05 -43.45
CA GLY A 211 -17.84 7.75 -42.83
C GLY A 211 -16.98 7.77 -41.55
N ALA A 212 -16.55 8.96 -41.09
CA ALA A 212 -15.95 9.16 -39.77
C ALA A 212 -17.00 9.57 -38.75
N LEU A 213 -16.93 9.01 -37.53
CA LEU A 213 -17.88 9.32 -36.46
C LEU A 213 -17.50 10.60 -35.73
N HIS A 214 -18.50 11.29 -35.19
CA HIS A 214 -18.30 12.37 -34.21
C HIS A 214 -18.15 11.75 -32.82
N VAL A 215 -16.91 11.45 -32.44
CA VAL A 215 -16.61 10.64 -31.24
C VAL A 215 -15.29 11.01 -30.60
N ALA A 216 -15.26 11.00 -29.27
CA ALA A 216 -14.04 11.03 -28.46
C ALA A 216 -13.84 9.66 -27.80
N VAL A 217 -12.62 9.10 -27.84
CA VAL A 217 -12.36 7.73 -27.38
C VAL A 217 -11.11 7.71 -26.50
N THR A 218 -11.16 6.98 -25.38
CA THR A 218 -9.96 6.75 -24.58
C THR A 218 -8.92 5.93 -25.37
N PRO A 219 -7.65 5.91 -24.94
CA PRO A 219 -6.73 4.84 -25.33
C PRO A 219 -7.34 3.46 -25.02
N THR A 220 -6.87 2.43 -25.73
CA THR A 220 -7.23 1.05 -25.42
C THR A 220 -6.68 0.66 -24.05
N ALA A 221 -7.37 -0.24 -23.36
CA ALA A 221 -6.92 -0.71 -22.07
C ALA A 221 -5.56 -1.42 -22.19
N LYS A 222 -4.70 -1.22 -21.19
CA LYS A 222 -3.44 -1.95 -21.02
C LYS A 222 -3.55 -2.75 -19.74
N ALA A 223 -3.00 -3.97 -19.71
CA ALA A 223 -3.01 -4.79 -18.51
C ALA A 223 -2.48 -3.98 -17.31
N ALA A 224 -3.09 -4.17 -16.14
CA ALA A 224 -2.59 -3.55 -14.91
C ALA A 224 -1.09 -3.88 -14.76
N PRO A 225 -0.25 -2.95 -14.28
CA PRO A 225 1.19 -3.16 -14.21
C PRO A 225 1.57 -4.39 -13.39
N PHE A 226 0.76 -4.80 -12.43
CA PHE A 226 0.96 -6.02 -11.63
C PHE A 226 0.03 -7.19 -12.06
N ALA A 227 -0.55 -7.15 -13.26
CA ALA A 227 -1.41 -8.23 -13.75
C ALA A 227 -0.62 -9.56 -13.87
N GLY A 228 -1.12 -10.59 -13.20
CA GLY A 228 -0.46 -11.90 -13.15
C GLY A 228 0.79 -11.94 -12.25
N VAL A 229 1.08 -10.86 -11.51
CA VAL A 229 2.12 -10.84 -10.49
C VAL A 229 1.52 -11.28 -9.16
N THR A 230 2.17 -12.23 -8.50
CA THR A 230 1.79 -12.68 -7.14
C THR A 230 3.00 -12.57 -6.24
N THR A 231 2.80 -12.14 -5.00
CA THR A 231 3.82 -12.05 -3.96
C THR A 231 3.50 -12.99 -2.81
N ALA A 232 4.51 -13.36 -2.03
CA ALA A 232 4.28 -13.95 -0.72
C ALA A 232 3.45 -12.99 0.16
N THR A 233 2.63 -13.54 1.06
CA THR A 233 1.80 -12.73 1.96
C THR A 233 2.65 -12.03 3.02
N ALA A 234 3.59 -12.75 3.62
CA ALA A 234 4.50 -12.22 4.63
C ALA A 234 5.88 -11.90 4.03
N PRO A 235 6.44 -10.70 4.29
CA PRO A 235 7.83 -10.43 3.95
C PRO A 235 8.79 -11.09 4.92
N LYS A 236 10.02 -11.33 4.45
CA LYS A 236 11.18 -11.39 5.33
C LYS A 236 11.61 -9.96 5.64
N VAL A 237 11.59 -9.60 6.91
CA VAL A 237 12.08 -8.30 7.37
C VAL A 237 13.47 -8.45 7.98
N SER A 238 14.37 -7.53 7.66
CA SER A 238 15.70 -7.44 8.24
C SER A 238 16.06 -5.99 8.48
N MET A 239 16.88 -5.74 9.48
CA MET A 239 17.31 -4.40 9.85
C MET A 239 18.81 -4.37 10.14
N ASN A 240 19.48 -3.32 9.70
CA ASN A 240 20.81 -2.94 10.17
C ASN A 240 20.71 -1.59 10.92
N ALA A 241 21.85 -1.01 11.31
CA ALA A 241 21.85 0.21 12.13
C ALA A 241 21.20 1.44 11.48
N THR A 242 21.05 1.48 10.15
CA THR A 242 20.55 2.66 9.43
C THR A 242 19.38 2.36 8.50
N THR A 243 19.13 1.10 8.16
CA THR A 243 18.08 0.72 7.21
C THR A 243 17.22 -0.45 7.67
N LEU A 244 15.92 -0.32 7.42
CA LEU A 244 14.95 -1.40 7.48
C LEU A 244 14.68 -1.90 6.06
N ASP A 245 14.72 -3.21 5.88
CA ASP A 245 14.42 -3.89 4.63
C ASP A 245 13.29 -4.89 4.80
N ALA A 246 12.29 -4.82 3.93
CA ALA A 246 11.24 -5.83 3.80
C ALA A 246 11.29 -6.47 2.42
N THR A 247 11.27 -7.80 2.40
CA THR A 247 11.53 -8.59 1.19
C THR A 247 10.43 -9.62 0.94
N TRP A 248 9.77 -9.52 -0.20
CA TRP A 248 8.75 -10.46 -0.64
C TRP A 248 9.27 -11.32 -1.81
N SER A 249 9.02 -12.63 -1.74
CA SER A 249 9.15 -13.48 -2.93
C SER A 249 8.05 -13.12 -3.94
N LEU A 250 8.41 -13.07 -5.22
CA LEU A 250 7.57 -12.61 -6.31
C LEU A 250 7.59 -13.62 -7.46
N LYS A 251 6.41 -13.93 -7.99
CA LYS A 251 6.21 -14.64 -9.26
C LYS A 251 5.57 -13.66 -10.23
N ALA A 252 6.16 -13.50 -11.41
CA ALA A 252 5.68 -12.59 -12.43
C ALA A 252 5.80 -13.22 -13.83
N PRO A 253 5.01 -12.74 -14.82
CA PRO A 253 5.15 -13.15 -16.21
C PRO A 253 6.56 -12.88 -16.77
N ARG A 254 7.03 -13.71 -17.72
CA ARG A 254 8.41 -13.67 -18.25
C ARG A 254 8.86 -12.30 -18.81
N ARG A 255 7.93 -11.50 -19.32
CA ARG A 255 8.20 -10.16 -19.91
C ARG A 255 7.74 -9.01 -19.01
N TRP A 256 7.39 -9.31 -17.76
CA TRP A 256 7.00 -8.29 -16.81
C TRP A 256 8.22 -7.47 -16.38
N THR A 257 8.07 -6.16 -16.35
CA THR A 257 9.06 -5.22 -15.83
C THR A 257 8.45 -4.49 -14.64
N PHE A 258 9.24 -4.28 -13.59
CA PHE A 258 8.76 -3.57 -12.41
C PHE A 258 8.44 -2.12 -12.78
N PRO A 259 7.16 -1.70 -12.68
CA PRO A 259 6.71 -0.37 -13.11
C PRO A 259 7.10 0.74 -12.12
N GLY A 260 7.69 0.39 -10.98
CA GLY A 260 7.86 1.25 -9.81
C GLY A 260 6.64 1.20 -8.88
N THR A 261 6.86 1.57 -7.63
CA THR A 261 5.80 1.74 -6.62
C THR A 261 6.01 3.05 -5.87
N ASP A 262 4.92 3.56 -5.31
CA ASP A 262 4.99 4.52 -4.22
C ASP A 262 5.14 3.72 -2.93
N THR A 263 6.31 3.87 -2.33
CA THR A 263 6.70 3.13 -1.13
C THR A 263 6.52 4.04 0.06
N ARG A 264 5.68 3.65 1.00
CA ARG A 264 5.47 4.35 2.26
C ARG A 264 5.92 3.46 3.39
N VAL A 265 6.81 3.99 4.23
CA VAL A 265 7.20 3.37 5.50
C VAL A 265 6.93 4.38 6.59
N THR A 266 6.19 3.98 7.60
CA THR A 266 5.87 4.83 8.76
C THR A 266 6.36 4.16 10.02
N PHE A 267 7.00 4.95 10.88
CA PHE A 267 7.43 4.55 12.21
C PHE A 267 6.58 5.32 13.21
N GLN A 268 5.83 4.62 14.04
CA GLN A 268 5.05 5.21 15.12
C GLN A 268 5.63 4.70 16.44
N PRO A 269 5.94 5.57 17.42
CA PRO A 269 6.33 5.12 18.76
C PRO A 269 5.31 4.13 19.32
N ALA A 270 5.80 3.07 19.95
CA ALA A 270 4.94 2.04 20.52
C ALA A 270 4.41 2.49 21.89
N ASP A 271 3.09 2.50 22.07
CA ASP A 271 2.48 2.78 23.38
C ASP A 271 2.78 1.67 24.40
N ASP A 272 2.93 0.43 23.93
CA ASP A 272 3.28 -0.75 24.72
C ASP A 272 4.36 -1.56 23.98
N PRO A 273 5.66 -1.30 24.24
CA PRO A 273 6.77 -1.99 23.61
C PRO A 273 6.77 -3.51 23.85
N LEU A 274 6.30 -3.97 25.01
CA LEU A 274 6.29 -5.39 25.37
C LEU A 274 5.21 -6.14 24.61
N ARG A 275 4.00 -5.57 24.53
CA ARG A 275 2.92 -6.15 23.71
C ARG A 275 3.25 -6.12 22.22
N LEU A 276 3.93 -5.06 21.75
CA LEU A 276 4.41 -5.01 20.36
C LEU A 276 5.41 -6.14 20.08
N ALA A 277 6.36 -6.41 20.98
CA ALA A 277 7.30 -7.53 20.87
C ALA A 277 6.59 -8.90 20.98
N ALA A 278 5.51 -9.00 21.75
CA ALA A 278 4.74 -10.22 21.89
C ALA A 278 4.02 -10.60 20.59
N GLY A 279 3.34 -9.64 19.95
CA GLY A 279 2.48 -9.88 18.78
C GLY A 279 3.19 -10.28 17.50
N SER A 280 4.51 -10.17 17.46
CA SER A 280 5.30 -10.42 16.26
C SER A 280 6.74 -10.75 16.64
N MET A 281 7.37 -11.69 15.93
CA MET A 281 8.79 -11.96 16.21
C MET A 281 9.61 -10.69 15.98
N PRO A 282 10.33 -10.19 17.00
CA PRO A 282 11.05 -8.93 16.90
C PRO A 282 12.08 -8.99 15.78
N VAL A 283 12.09 -7.98 14.91
CA VAL A 283 13.17 -7.82 13.93
C VAL A 283 14.35 -7.21 14.67
N THR A 284 15.27 -8.05 15.14
CA THR A 284 16.48 -7.58 15.81
C THR A 284 17.45 -6.94 14.81
N VAL A 285 17.95 -5.74 15.15
CA VAL A 285 19.05 -5.08 14.43
C VAL A 285 20.25 -6.02 14.39
N ALA A 286 20.75 -6.35 13.21
CA ALA A 286 22.07 -6.92 13.10
C ALA A 286 23.09 -5.92 13.68
N THR A 287 23.64 -6.24 14.86
CA THR A 287 24.59 -5.38 15.61
C THR A 287 25.83 -5.02 14.81
N LYS A 288 26.20 -5.86 13.84
CA LYS A 288 27.33 -5.61 12.97
C LYS A 288 26.93 -4.63 11.87
N VAL A 289 27.28 -3.37 12.05
CA VAL A 289 27.32 -2.40 10.97
C VAL A 289 28.31 -2.94 9.95
N ASP A 290 27.82 -3.37 8.79
CA ASP A 290 28.69 -3.63 7.65
C ASP A 290 29.16 -2.27 7.13
N PRO A 291 30.44 -1.90 7.27
CA PRO A 291 30.93 -0.62 6.77
C PRO A 291 30.85 -0.52 5.24
N ALA A 292 30.65 -1.65 4.53
CA ALA A 292 30.40 -1.67 3.10
C ALA A 292 28.90 -1.57 2.75
N ALA A 293 28.00 -1.46 3.74
CA ALA A 293 26.58 -1.26 3.48
C ALA A 293 26.35 0.07 2.76
N PRO A 294 25.44 0.10 1.77
CA PRO A 294 25.07 1.34 1.11
C PRO A 294 24.47 2.34 2.12
N PRO A 295 24.62 3.66 1.90
CA PRO A 295 23.99 4.65 2.75
C PRO A 295 22.48 4.46 2.77
N PRO A 296 21.82 4.81 3.90
CA PRO A 296 20.37 4.68 3.99
C PRO A 296 19.68 5.54 2.93
N PRO A 297 18.58 5.04 2.32
CA PRO A 297 17.93 5.79 1.27
C PRO A 297 17.25 7.02 1.86
N ALA A 298 17.43 8.19 1.22
CA ALA A 298 16.84 9.45 1.68
C ALA A 298 15.30 9.44 1.72
N ARG A 299 14.67 8.53 0.97
CA ARG A 299 13.23 8.24 0.98
C ARG A 299 13.03 6.74 0.89
N ALA A 300 11.91 6.24 1.39
CA ALA A 300 11.58 4.84 1.20
C ALA A 300 11.55 4.47 -0.29
N THR A 301 12.22 3.39 -0.67
CA THR A 301 12.31 2.90 -2.05
C THR A 301 11.88 1.46 -2.14
N ALA A 302 11.51 1.03 -3.35
CA ALA A 302 11.32 -0.37 -3.66
C ALA A 302 11.99 -0.73 -4.98
N VAL A 303 12.58 -1.91 -5.03
CA VAL A 303 13.28 -2.45 -6.18
C VAL A 303 12.94 -3.92 -6.37
N VAL A 304 12.99 -4.38 -7.61
CA VAL A 304 12.87 -5.82 -7.93
C VAL A 304 14.22 -6.33 -8.40
N ALA A 305 14.72 -7.36 -7.75
CA ALA A 305 15.93 -8.09 -8.14
C ALA A 305 15.56 -9.57 -8.34
N GLY A 306 15.55 -10.02 -9.58
CA GLY A 306 15.13 -11.39 -9.92
C GLY A 306 13.69 -11.67 -9.52
N ARG A 307 13.49 -12.59 -8.56
CA ARG A 307 12.19 -13.01 -8.03
C ARG A 307 11.85 -12.38 -6.68
N THR A 308 12.45 -11.23 -6.40
CA THR A 308 12.40 -10.62 -5.09
C THR A 308 12.02 -9.16 -5.21
N LEU A 309 10.96 -8.75 -4.53
CA LEU A 309 10.60 -7.36 -4.32
C LEU A 309 11.14 -6.93 -2.96
N ARG A 310 12.02 -5.94 -2.93
CA ARG A 310 12.61 -5.38 -1.72
C ARG A 310 12.17 -3.94 -1.54
N ALA A 311 11.67 -3.61 -0.36
CA ALA A 311 11.43 -2.25 0.08
C ALA A 311 12.44 -1.88 1.16
N SER A 312 12.98 -0.67 1.09
CA SER A 312 14.03 -0.18 1.97
C SER A 312 13.68 1.22 2.48
N ALA A 313 13.91 1.49 3.76
CA ALA A 313 13.74 2.81 4.37
C ALA A 313 14.81 3.07 5.42
N ALA A 314 15.13 4.35 5.63
CA ALA A 314 15.92 4.77 6.79
C ALA A 314 15.15 4.47 8.09
N VAL A 315 15.84 3.98 9.10
CA VAL A 315 15.26 3.82 10.45
C VAL A 315 15.29 5.14 11.22
N PRO A 316 14.45 5.32 12.25
CA PRO A 316 14.53 6.47 13.14
C PRO A 316 15.92 6.58 13.79
N THR A 317 16.39 7.81 14.00
CA THR A 317 17.64 8.08 14.74
C THR A 317 17.43 8.16 16.24
N GLU A 318 16.19 8.45 16.68
CA GLU A 318 15.84 8.51 18.09
C GLU A 318 15.68 7.09 18.65
N PRO A 319 16.36 6.75 19.75
CA PRO A 319 16.18 5.47 20.41
C PRO A 319 14.72 5.24 20.84
N GLY A 320 14.27 3.99 20.75
CA GLY A 320 12.93 3.62 21.20
C GLY A 320 12.36 2.39 20.50
N ALA A 321 11.14 2.02 20.89
CA ALA A 321 10.34 1.01 20.22
C ALA A 321 9.34 1.66 19.26
N TYR A 322 9.27 1.14 18.03
CA TYR A 322 8.42 1.65 16.98
C TYR A 322 7.59 0.52 16.38
N ARG A 323 6.30 0.80 16.17
CA ARG A 323 5.42 0.06 15.28
C ARG A 323 5.67 0.56 13.86
N THR A 324 6.00 -0.35 12.95
CA THR A 324 6.30 -0.01 11.56
C THR A 324 5.27 -0.60 10.60
N THR A 325 4.75 0.25 9.71
CA THR A 325 3.95 -0.15 8.55
C THR A 325 4.74 0.12 7.28
N ILE A 326 4.74 -0.86 6.38
CA ILE A 326 5.36 -0.78 5.06
C ILE A 326 4.27 -1.05 4.02
N THR A 327 4.02 -0.10 3.13
CA THR A 327 3.03 -0.25 2.06
C THR A 327 3.63 0.13 0.72
N LEU A 328 3.44 -0.73 -0.28
CA LEU A 328 3.82 -0.48 -1.66
C LEU A 328 2.55 -0.34 -2.49
N ARG A 329 2.35 0.83 -3.08
CA ARG A 329 1.23 1.09 -3.99
C ARG A 329 1.73 1.21 -5.41
N ASP A 330 0.98 0.67 -6.35
CA ASP A 330 1.21 0.91 -7.77
C ASP A 330 1.16 2.42 -8.01
N ARG A 331 2.26 3.00 -8.52
CA ARG A 331 2.38 4.45 -8.73
C ARG A 331 1.34 5.01 -9.72
N ARG A 332 0.87 4.17 -10.65
CA ARG A 332 -0.08 4.60 -11.69
C ARG A 332 -1.51 4.54 -11.21
N PHE A 333 -1.84 3.58 -10.34
CA PHE A 333 -3.22 3.28 -9.97
C PHE A 333 -3.53 3.45 -8.48
N GLY A 334 -2.52 3.70 -7.64
CA GLY A 334 -2.66 3.81 -6.19
C GLY A 334 -3.05 2.51 -5.48
N ARG A 335 -3.23 1.40 -6.21
CA ARG A 335 -3.61 0.09 -5.66
C ARG A 335 -2.45 -0.48 -4.85
N GLN A 336 -2.73 -0.93 -3.64
CA GLN A 336 -1.75 -1.66 -2.82
C GLN A 336 -1.34 -2.96 -3.51
N VAL A 337 -0.04 -3.13 -3.70
CA VAL A 337 0.59 -4.32 -4.29
C VAL A 337 0.95 -5.30 -3.18
N VAL A 338 1.66 -4.81 -2.16
CA VAL A 338 2.00 -5.52 -0.94
C VAL A 338 1.98 -4.55 0.24
N GLY A 339 1.80 -5.10 1.43
CA GLY A 339 2.03 -4.37 2.67
C GLY A 339 2.35 -5.34 3.80
N VAL A 340 2.92 -4.79 4.86
CA VAL A 340 3.03 -5.43 6.16
C VAL A 340 2.79 -4.36 7.21
N ASP A 341 1.98 -4.71 8.20
CA ASP A 341 1.64 -3.86 9.33
C ASP A 341 2.27 -4.42 10.61
N ASP A 342 2.35 -3.58 11.63
CA ASP A 342 2.78 -3.95 12.98
C ASP A 342 4.15 -4.64 13.05
N VAL A 343 5.10 -4.23 12.19
CA VAL A 343 6.48 -4.71 12.29
C VAL A 343 7.17 -4.03 13.48
N PRO A 344 7.67 -4.78 14.47
CA PRO A 344 8.30 -4.24 15.65
C PRO A 344 9.74 -3.83 15.33
N VAL A 345 10.08 -2.57 15.58
CA VAL A 345 11.41 -2.01 15.33
C VAL A 345 11.94 -1.39 16.61
N PHE A 346 13.08 -1.91 17.09
CA PHE A 346 13.74 -1.45 18.32
C PHE A 346 15.05 -0.75 17.95
N ILE A 347 15.11 0.57 18.16
CA ILE A 347 16.28 1.41 17.88
C ILE A 347 17.06 1.63 19.18
N PRO A 348 18.22 0.99 19.35
CA PRO A 348 18.90 0.96 20.64
C PRO A 348 19.51 2.31 21.03
N GLY A 349 19.33 2.72 22.28
CA GLY A 349 20.02 3.85 22.88
C GLY A 349 21.37 3.50 23.53
N PRO A 350 21.99 4.44 24.27
CA PRO A 350 23.25 4.22 24.98
C PRO A 350 23.18 3.13 26.06
N ARG A 351 22.00 2.89 26.64
CA ARG A 351 21.72 1.75 27.55
C ARG A 351 21.04 0.65 26.76
N ARG A 352 21.85 -0.21 26.15
CA ARG A 352 21.39 -1.27 25.25
C ARG A 352 21.56 -2.64 25.88
N ALA A 353 20.45 -3.36 26.02
CA ALA A 353 20.45 -4.77 26.38
C ALA A 353 20.46 -5.66 25.14
N SER A 354 21.20 -6.76 25.22
CA SER A 354 21.04 -7.93 24.35
C SER A 354 20.51 -9.07 25.21
N LEU A 355 19.37 -9.63 24.81
CA LEU A 355 18.69 -10.68 25.55
C LEU A 355 18.61 -11.94 24.69
N ARG A 356 18.88 -13.09 25.30
CA ARG A 356 18.63 -14.40 24.70
C ARG A 356 17.93 -15.28 25.73
N LEU A 357 16.69 -15.64 25.41
CA LEU A 357 15.87 -16.54 26.21
C LEU A 357 16.03 -17.97 25.70
N HIS A 358 16.34 -18.89 26.61
CA HIS A 358 16.33 -20.32 26.37
C HIS A 358 15.27 -20.95 27.26
N VAL A 359 14.34 -21.65 26.64
CA VAL A 359 13.34 -22.48 27.31
C VAL A 359 13.38 -23.86 26.67
N ARG A 360 13.20 -24.92 27.46
CA ARG A 360 13.33 -26.30 26.99
C ARG A 360 12.10 -26.78 26.24
N ASP A 361 10.93 -26.30 26.63
CA ASP A 361 9.63 -26.80 26.18
C ASP A 361 8.89 -25.74 25.35
N ALA A 362 8.12 -26.18 24.34
CA ALA A 362 7.34 -25.29 23.46
C ALA A 362 5.83 -25.30 23.78
N ALA A 363 5.36 -26.36 24.44
CA ALA A 363 4.01 -26.49 24.97
C ALA A 363 4.13 -26.76 26.47
N ILE A 364 3.30 -26.08 27.26
CA ILE A 364 3.36 -26.10 28.73
C ILE A 364 1.95 -26.26 29.28
N GLU A 365 1.82 -26.95 30.39
CA GLU A 365 0.54 -27.11 31.08
C GLU A 365 0.17 -25.85 31.87
N ALA A 366 -1.12 -25.58 31.99
CA ALA A 366 -1.62 -24.46 32.79
C ALA A 366 -1.13 -24.57 34.25
N GLY A 367 -0.51 -23.50 34.77
CA GLY A 367 0.06 -23.47 36.12
C GLY A 367 1.37 -24.24 36.30
N GLU A 368 1.92 -24.86 35.25
CA GLU A 368 3.19 -25.58 35.31
C GLU A 368 4.38 -24.65 35.59
N ALA A 369 5.39 -25.15 36.31
CA ALA A 369 6.64 -24.44 36.51
C ALA A 369 7.57 -24.57 35.29
N VAL A 370 7.79 -23.47 34.58
CA VAL A 370 8.65 -23.36 33.40
C VAL A 370 10.06 -22.92 33.80
N SER A 371 11.07 -23.75 33.50
CA SER A 371 12.47 -23.38 33.70
C SER A 371 12.98 -22.51 32.55
N VAL A 372 13.46 -21.32 32.88
CA VAL A 372 13.98 -20.36 31.90
C VAL A 372 15.44 -20.02 32.19
N GLU A 373 16.24 -19.92 31.13
CA GLU A 373 17.59 -19.37 31.18
C GLU A 373 17.70 -18.15 30.27
N VAL A 374 18.01 -17.00 30.87
CA VAL A 374 18.16 -15.73 30.16
C VAL A 374 19.62 -15.31 30.18
N SER A 375 20.24 -15.20 29.00
CA SER A 375 21.53 -14.51 28.85
C SER A 375 21.25 -13.02 28.61
N VAL A 376 21.82 -12.17 29.45
CA VAL A 376 21.65 -10.72 29.41
C VAL A 376 23.01 -10.07 29.25
N GLY A 377 23.19 -9.24 28.24
CA GLY A 377 24.43 -8.50 28.00
C GLY A 377 24.22 -7.00 27.89
N ASN A 378 25.08 -6.22 28.54
CA ASN A 378 25.15 -4.78 28.29
C ASN A 378 25.98 -4.53 27.04
N THR A 379 25.29 -4.27 25.93
CA THR A 379 25.88 -3.96 24.62
C THR A 379 25.86 -2.46 24.32
N GLY A 380 25.49 -1.65 25.31
CA GLY A 380 25.50 -0.20 25.27
C GLY A 380 26.86 0.37 25.64
N THR A 381 26.89 1.69 25.79
CA THR A 381 28.07 2.46 26.22
C THR A 381 27.99 2.92 27.66
N LEU A 382 26.82 2.82 28.31
CA LEU A 382 26.59 3.22 29.70
C LEU A 382 26.35 2.00 30.60
N SER A 383 26.86 2.05 31.83
CA SER A 383 26.62 1.06 32.87
C SER A 383 25.19 1.09 33.39
N TRP A 384 24.77 -0.06 33.90
CA TRP A 384 23.50 -0.27 34.59
C TRP A 384 23.66 -0.30 36.11
N ALA A 385 24.90 -0.29 36.62
CA ALA A 385 25.19 -0.44 38.06
C ALA A 385 25.10 0.86 38.88
N GLY A 386 24.99 2.02 38.23
CA GLY A 386 25.19 3.33 38.85
C GLY A 386 26.34 4.11 38.17
N TYR A 387 26.65 5.31 38.68
CA TYR A 387 27.51 6.33 38.04
C TYR A 387 28.86 5.81 37.51
N ASP A 388 29.12 6.07 36.22
CA ASP A 388 30.39 5.79 35.50
C ASP A 388 31.36 6.99 35.47
N GLY A 389 31.15 8.03 36.28
CA GLY A 389 31.99 9.22 36.18
C GLY A 389 33.42 9.00 36.69
N PRO A 390 34.32 9.93 36.35
CA PRO A 390 35.74 9.82 36.71
C PRO A 390 35.90 9.70 38.22
N GLU A 391 36.80 8.83 38.62
CA GLU A 391 37.18 8.60 40.02
C GLU A 391 37.56 9.95 40.66
N GLY A 392 36.77 10.41 41.63
CA GLY A 392 36.96 11.70 42.32
C GLY A 392 36.04 12.85 41.89
N ALA A 393 35.15 12.69 40.91
CA ALA A 393 34.08 13.68 40.70
C ALA A 393 33.18 13.74 41.95
N PRO A 394 32.82 14.94 42.45
CA PRO A 394 31.91 15.06 43.57
C PRO A 394 30.64 14.29 43.25
N VAL A 395 30.31 13.31 44.10
CA VAL A 395 29.10 12.48 44.02
C VAL A 395 27.91 13.38 44.33
N ALA A 396 27.56 14.28 43.41
CA ALA A 396 26.20 14.77 43.32
C ALA A 396 25.34 13.51 43.12
N ALA A 397 24.38 13.29 44.02
CA ALA A 397 23.66 12.02 44.21
C ALA A 397 23.13 11.43 42.90
N VAL A 398 23.95 10.64 42.21
CA VAL A 398 23.50 9.89 41.05
C VAL A 398 22.63 8.77 41.60
N PRO A 399 21.35 8.70 41.21
CA PRO A 399 20.46 7.69 41.74
C PRO A 399 21.06 6.30 41.44
N LEU A 400 21.19 5.50 42.50
CA LEU A 400 21.46 4.07 42.38
C LEU A 400 20.40 3.47 41.46
N ARG A 401 20.83 2.73 40.44
CA ARG A 401 19.92 2.08 39.50
C ARG A 401 19.65 0.66 39.96
N ASN A 402 18.41 0.37 40.33
CA ASN A 402 18.00 -0.99 40.64
C ASN A 402 17.64 -1.75 39.35
N THR A 403 18.63 -1.96 38.48
CA THR A 403 18.42 -2.66 37.20
C THR A 403 18.19 -4.14 37.43
N ARG A 404 17.10 -4.66 36.88
CA ARG A 404 16.62 -6.04 37.04
C ARG A 404 16.06 -6.61 35.74
N VAL A 405 16.02 -7.93 35.67
CA VAL A 405 15.37 -8.67 34.59
C VAL A 405 13.96 -9.01 35.03
N LEU A 406 12.96 -8.61 34.24
CA LEU A 406 11.55 -8.93 34.46
C LEU A 406 11.05 -9.85 33.33
N ALA A 407 10.17 -10.79 33.68
CA ALA A 407 9.46 -11.63 32.74
C ALA A 407 7.94 -11.36 32.78
N TYR A 408 7.31 -11.38 31.62
CA TYR A 408 5.90 -11.06 31.44
C TYR A 408 5.22 -12.14 30.58
N TRP A 409 4.07 -12.62 31.02
CA TRP A 409 3.17 -13.44 30.20
C TRP A 409 2.15 -12.54 29.51
N ILE A 410 2.16 -12.53 28.18
CA ILE A 410 1.29 -11.68 27.34
C ILE A 410 0.44 -12.58 26.42
N PRO A 411 -0.90 -12.53 26.47
CA PRO A 411 -1.74 -13.35 25.59
C PRO A 411 -1.68 -12.82 24.14
N LEU A 412 -1.59 -13.72 23.16
CA LEU A 412 -1.48 -13.39 21.72
C LEU A 412 -2.78 -13.53 20.95
N ALA A 413 -3.69 -14.37 21.42
CA ALA A 413 -5.05 -14.48 20.93
C ALA A 413 -5.96 -14.58 22.15
N VAL A 414 -6.92 -13.66 22.30
CA VAL A 414 -8.03 -13.86 23.23
C VAL A 414 -9.05 -14.69 22.47
N PRO A 415 -9.30 -15.96 22.83
CA PRO A 415 -10.35 -16.73 22.18
C PRO A 415 -11.70 -16.10 22.54
N GLY A 416 -12.31 -15.40 21.58
CA GLY A 416 -13.67 -14.90 21.69
C GLY A 416 -13.81 -13.47 22.20
N ASP A 417 -13.16 -12.50 21.54
CA ASP A 417 -13.52 -11.07 21.62
C ASP A 417 -14.97 -10.83 21.11
N GLY A 418 -15.92 -11.30 21.90
CA GLY A 418 -17.29 -10.84 21.97
C GLY A 418 -17.37 -9.81 23.10
N ALA A 419 -17.25 -8.54 22.71
CA ALA A 419 -17.98 -7.39 23.26
C ALA A 419 -17.86 -6.94 24.74
N ASP A 420 -17.15 -7.62 25.63
CA ASP A 420 -16.94 -7.08 27.00
C ASP A 420 -15.63 -6.29 27.09
N GLY A 421 -15.72 -5.00 26.73
CA GLY A 421 -14.63 -4.03 26.56
C GLY A 421 -13.84 -3.64 27.82
N THR A 422 -13.53 -4.57 28.73
CA THR A 422 -12.50 -4.35 29.73
C THR A 422 -11.14 -4.37 29.06
N ALA A 423 -10.46 -3.22 29.03
CA ALA A 423 -9.10 -3.12 28.53
C ALA A 423 -8.22 -4.18 29.21
N PRO A 424 -7.43 -4.96 28.45
CA PRO A 424 -6.63 -6.03 29.02
C PRO A 424 -5.69 -5.45 30.07
N ARG A 425 -5.77 -5.99 31.29
CA ARG A 425 -4.97 -5.56 32.45
C ARG A 425 -3.48 -5.58 32.09
N ALA A 426 -2.74 -4.55 32.48
CA ALA A 426 -1.30 -4.50 32.26
C ALA A 426 -0.64 -5.77 32.85
N PRO A 427 0.23 -6.47 32.11
CA PRO A 427 0.86 -7.69 32.60
C PRO A 427 1.72 -7.36 33.83
N VAL A 428 1.59 -8.18 34.88
CA VAL A 428 2.42 -8.06 36.09
C VAL A 428 3.75 -8.75 35.82
N GLY A 429 4.84 -8.00 35.92
CA GLY A 429 6.19 -8.54 35.73
C GLY A 429 6.65 -9.37 36.92
N VAL A 430 7.24 -10.54 36.66
CA VAL A 430 7.92 -11.38 37.66
C VAL A 430 9.41 -11.04 37.63
N GLU A 431 9.95 -10.60 38.76
CA GLU A 431 11.39 -10.34 38.87
C GLU A 431 12.19 -11.63 38.89
N LEU A 432 13.15 -11.73 37.96
CA LEU A 432 14.06 -12.88 37.89
C LEU A 432 15.32 -12.64 38.71
N ARG A 433 15.97 -11.48 38.51
CA ARG A 433 17.24 -11.12 39.17
C ARG A 433 17.65 -9.67 38.92
N SER A 434 18.36 -9.05 39.87
CA SER A 434 19.13 -7.83 39.66
C SER A 434 20.35 -8.06 38.74
N VAL A 435 20.61 -7.14 37.80
CA VAL A 435 21.69 -7.22 36.80
C VAL A 435 22.40 -5.87 36.60
N PRO A 436 23.15 -5.37 37.60
CA PRO A 436 23.91 -4.13 37.47
C PRO A 436 25.17 -4.34 36.60
N LEU A 437 25.02 -4.39 35.28
CA LEU A 437 26.10 -4.70 34.34
C LEU A 437 26.81 -3.45 33.81
N SER A 438 28.13 -3.43 33.90
CA SER A 438 28.98 -2.49 33.15
C SER A 438 28.97 -2.81 31.64
N PRO A 439 29.33 -1.84 30.76
CA PRO A 439 29.42 -2.07 29.32
C PRO A 439 30.27 -3.29 28.96
N GLY A 440 29.79 -4.10 28.02
CA GLY A 440 30.44 -5.33 27.55
C GLY A 440 30.34 -6.53 28.48
N LYS A 441 29.72 -6.40 29.66
CA LYS A 441 29.51 -7.53 30.60
C LYS A 441 28.24 -8.32 30.26
N LEU A 442 28.27 -9.60 30.60
CA LEU A 442 27.18 -10.56 30.42
C LEU A 442 26.85 -11.20 31.77
N ALA A 443 25.58 -11.46 32.03
CA ALA A 443 25.10 -12.32 33.10
C ALA A 443 24.14 -13.38 32.55
N THR A 444 24.06 -14.51 33.25
CA THR A 444 23.05 -15.54 33.01
C THR A 444 22.13 -15.64 34.21
N VAL A 445 20.84 -15.57 33.96
CA VAL A 445 19.78 -15.69 34.98
C VAL A 445 19.05 -17.00 34.74
N ARG A 446 18.90 -17.82 35.78
CA ARG A 446 18.08 -19.02 35.77
C ARG A 446 16.94 -18.82 36.75
N ALA A 447 15.72 -19.08 36.30
CA ALA A 447 14.53 -18.94 37.11
C ALA A 447 13.51 -20.03 36.78
N SER A 448 12.54 -20.19 37.68
CA SER A 448 11.34 -20.99 37.45
C SER A 448 10.15 -20.05 37.47
N LEU A 449 9.33 -20.09 36.42
CA LEU A 449 8.15 -19.23 36.26
C LEU A 449 6.91 -20.08 36.18
N THR A 450 5.86 -19.73 36.90
CA THR A 450 4.56 -20.39 36.75
C THR A 450 3.92 -19.95 35.44
N ALA A 451 3.52 -20.92 34.61
CA ALA A 451 2.74 -20.70 33.39
C ALA A 451 1.36 -20.09 33.73
N PRO A 452 0.74 -19.32 32.83
CA PRO A 452 -0.63 -18.85 33.01
C PRO A 452 -1.60 -20.01 33.25
N GLU A 453 -2.60 -19.82 34.11
CA GLU A 453 -3.68 -20.80 34.28
C GLU A 453 -4.66 -20.80 33.09
N ALA A 454 -4.76 -19.67 32.40
CA ALA A 454 -5.63 -19.52 31.25
C ALA A 454 -5.01 -20.16 30.00
N LEU A 455 -5.78 -21.04 29.37
CA LEU A 455 -5.39 -21.74 28.14
C LEU A 455 -5.25 -20.78 26.96
N GLY A 456 -4.42 -21.14 25.98
CA GLY A 456 -4.29 -20.42 24.72
C GLY A 456 -2.84 -20.12 24.33
N VAL A 457 -2.67 -19.19 23.39
CA VAL A 457 -1.35 -18.80 22.89
C VAL A 457 -0.82 -17.61 23.68
N TRP A 458 0.32 -17.79 24.32
CA TRP A 458 0.97 -16.79 25.16
C TRP A 458 2.40 -16.51 24.69
N ALA A 459 2.84 -15.27 24.83
CA ALA A 459 4.24 -14.89 24.71
C ALA A 459 4.82 -14.68 26.11
N LEU A 460 5.94 -15.35 26.37
CA LEU A 460 6.85 -14.97 27.46
C LEU A 460 7.80 -13.91 26.93
N VAL A 461 7.64 -12.68 27.42
CA VAL A 461 8.49 -11.55 27.07
C VAL A 461 9.42 -11.23 28.23
N VAL A 462 10.72 -11.17 27.98
CA VAL A 462 11.73 -10.81 28.98
C VAL A 462 12.33 -9.47 28.61
N ASP A 463 12.38 -8.57 29.60
CA ASP A 463 12.91 -7.22 29.48
C ASP A 463 13.88 -6.88 30.62
N VAL A 464 14.71 -5.86 30.41
CA VAL A 464 15.51 -5.23 31.45
C VAL A 464 14.79 -3.96 31.90
N VAL A 465 14.62 -3.79 33.20
CA VAL A 465 13.95 -2.62 33.77
C VAL A 465 14.82 -2.03 34.85
N ASP A 466 14.90 -0.70 34.91
CA ASP A 466 15.42 0.01 36.08
C ASP A 466 14.41 1.02 36.61
N ASP A 467 14.73 1.59 37.77
CA ASP A 467 13.90 2.55 38.51
C ASP A 467 14.03 4.00 38.00
N VAL A 468 14.93 4.27 37.05
CA VAL A 468 15.19 5.63 36.56
C VAL A 468 14.61 5.83 35.15
N ASP A 469 14.99 4.99 34.20
CA ASP A 469 14.57 5.06 32.80
C ASP A 469 13.41 4.07 32.50
N GLY A 470 13.12 3.14 33.40
CA GLY A 470 12.05 2.15 33.23
C GLY A 470 12.45 1.00 32.31
N SER A 471 11.56 0.65 31.37
CA SER A 471 11.72 -0.47 30.45
C SER A 471 12.79 -0.20 29.39
N PHE A 472 13.76 -1.10 29.25
CA PHE A 472 14.77 -1.00 28.20
C PHE A 472 14.19 -1.29 26.82
N ALA A 473 13.06 -2.00 26.74
CA ALA A 473 12.26 -2.10 25.52
C ALA A 473 11.78 -0.73 25.05
N ALA A 474 11.28 0.11 25.96
CA ALA A 474 10.91 1.50 25.65
C ALA A 474 12.11 2.34 25.20
N LEU A 475 13.33 2.01 25.65
CA LEU A 475 14.60 2.61 25.21
C LEU A 475 15.18 1.96 23.94
N GLY A 476 14.42 1.06 23.30
CA GLY A 476 14.76 0.43 22.03
C GLY A 476 15.74 -0.74 22.11
N SER A 477 15.88 -1.38 23.26
CA SER A 477 16.46 -2.73 23.35
C SER A 477 15.40 -3.76 23.00
N ALA A 478 15.66 -4.66 22.06
CA ALA A 478 14.68 -5.71 21.72
C ALA A 478 14.50 -6.69 22.90
N PRO A 479 13.26 -6.91 23.38
CA PRO A 479 12.97 -7.97 24.35
C PRO A 479 13.32 -9.35 23.80
N ALA A 480 13.61 -10.30 24.67
CA ALA A 480 13.60 -11.71 24.28
C ALA A 480 12.18 -12.27 24.40
N VAL A 481 11.72 -12.96 23.37
CA VAL A 481 10.33 -13.44 23.26
C VAL A 481 10.33 -14.93 22.93
N GLN A 482 9.53 -15.70 23.63
CA GLN A 482 9.21 -17.09 23.28
C GLN A 482 7.69 -17.28 23.32
N VAL A 483 7.13 -17.90 22.29
CA VAL A 483 5.70 -18.20 22.20
C VAL A 483 5.46 -19.61 22.70
N PHE A 484 4.38 -19.77 23.46
CA PHE A 484 3.92 -21.01 24.06
C PHE A 484 2.45 -21.24 23.74
N GLU A 485 2.08 -22.51 23.58
CA GLU A 485 0.71 -22.96 23.71
C GLU A 485 0.52 -23.48 25.15
N VAL A 486 -0.34 -22.81 25.92
CA VAL A 486 -0.74 -23.24 27.26
C VAL A 486 -1.95 -24.16 27.13
N VAL A 487 -1.76 -25.41 27.50
CA VAL A 487 -2.76 -26.48 27.34
C VAL A 487 -3.28 -26.98 28.68
N THR A 488 -4.42 -27.67 28.65
CA THR A 488 -4.97 -28.31 29.85
C THR A 488 -3.93 -29.22 30.47
N PRO A 489 -3.76 -29.20 31.81
CA PRO A 489 -2.90 -30.16 32.48
C PRO A 489 -3.29 -31.57 32.08
N ARG A 490 -2.32 -32.42 31.73
CA ARG A 490 -2.60 -33.83 31.46
C ARG A 490 -2.93 -34.47 32.79
N GLY A 491 -4.22 -34.42 33.13
CA GLY A 491 -4.76 -35.18 34.24
C GLY A 491 -4.32 -36.62 34.09
N ILE A 492 -3.67 -37.15 35.12
CA ILE A 492 -3.68 -38.58 35.38
C ILE A 492 -5.17 -38.94 35.32
N ALA A 493 -5.57 -39.67 34.28
CA ALA A 493 -6.94 -40.15 34.17
C ALA A 493 -7.31 -40.77 35.53
N PRO A 494 -8.48 -40.45 36.11
CA PRO A 494 -8.89 -41.07 37.35
C PRO A 494 -8.76 -42.58 37.16
N VAL A 495 -7.93 -43.21 37.99
CA VAL A 495 -7.86 -44.67 38.06
C VAL A 495 -9.23 -45.09 38.62
N GLU A 496 -10.07 -45.68 37.76
CA GLU A 496 -11.33 -46.31 38.18
C GLU A 496 -11.09 -47.51 39.10
#